data_AF-A0AAU4IG14-F1
#
_entry.id   AF-A0AAU4IG14-F1
#
_cell.length_a   1.000
_cell.length_b   1.000
_cell.length_c   1.000
_cell.angle_alpha   90.00
_cell.angle_beta   90.00
_cell.angle_gamma   90.00
#
_symmetry.space_group_name_H-M   'P 1'
#
loop_
_entity.id
_entity.type
_entity.pdbx_description
1 polymer ?
#
loop_
_entity_poly.entity_id
_entity_poly.type
_entity_poly.pdbx_seq_one_letter_code
_entity_poly.pdbx_strand_id
1 'polypeptide(L)'
;MEESQKVSGQQWAWGVAGVAAAGAAAVLGIAMSQLLGGFFFTTAIVTAAPLLMRGGPKAFARTCLLIGSGLIAWSVIGALIGMFFFLPAAVLLLIAAFVDPQNRPGTRFSVAAPLMAAASFALIALPLFFPSAHDSEANEPPPYFSAKLDGENDRDRSQEVDGYKERLRPFGATQVEVGEYAGELKLHVGMPKHFPEEGGREALKAEISRIPGVSAVRFCTFHTCDD
;
A
#
# COMPACT_ATOMS: atom_id res chain seq x y z
N MET A 1 52.30 -4.85 -4.82
CA MET A 1 51.57 -5.85 -5.63
C MET A 1 50.09 -5.56 -5.47
N GLU A 2 49.57 -4.62 -6.27
CA GLU A 2 48.13 -4.37 -6.40
C GLU A 2 47.80 -4.64 -7.85
N GLU A 3 47.56 -5.91 -8.17
CA GLU A 3 46.88 -6.24 -9.41
C GLU A 3 45.41 -5.89 -9.19
N SER A 4 45.06 -4.64 -9.50
CA SER A 4 43.71 -4.11 -9.40
C SER A 4 42.80 -4.94 -10.31
N GLN A 5 42.17 -5.96 -9.73
CA GLN A 5 41.33 -6.94 -10.40
C GLN A 5 40.14 -6.22 -11.06
N LYS A 6 40.25 -5.97 -12.36
CA LYS A 6 39.21 -5.31 -13.16
C LYS A 6 37.95 -6.17 -13.16
N VAL A 7 36.82 -5.56 -12.80
CA VAL A 7 35.49 -6.15 -12.97
C VAL A 7 35.32 -6.59 -14.42
N SER A 8 34.89 -7.83 -14.64
CA SER A 8 34.58 -8.36 -15.97
C SER A 8 33.55 -7.44 -16.65
N GLY A 9 33.83 -6.99 -17.88
CA GLY A 9 32.94 -6.09 -18.62
C GLY A 9 31.52 -6.62 -18.75
N GLN A 10 31.36 -7.95 -18.72
CA GLN A 10 30.06 -8.62 -18.77
C GLN A 10 29.25 -8.45 -17.48
N GLN A 11 29.88 -8.50 -16.30
CA GLN A 11 29.19 -8.23 -15.02
C GLN A 11 28.68 -6.79 -14.94
N TRP A 12 29.49 -5.85 -15.43
CA TRP A 12 29.12 -4.45 -15.45
C TRP A 12 27.94 -4.20 -16.41
N ALA A 13 27.95 -4.82 -17.59
CA ALA A 13 26.84 -4.73 -18.55
C ALA A 13 25.52 -5.24 -17.95
N TRP A 14 25.53 -6.40 -17.27
CA TRP A 14 24.34 -6.93 -16.60
C TRP A 14 23.88 -6.07 -15.42
N GLY A 15 24.81 -5.52 -14.64
CA GLY A 15 24.49 -4.56 -13.57
C GLY A 15 23.79 -3.32 -14.13
N VAL A 16 24.34 -2.72 -15.18
CA VAL A 16 23.75 -1.55 -15.85
C VAL A 16 22.37 -1.89 -16.44
N ALA A 17 22.22 -3.06 -17.05
CA ALA A 17 20.91 -3.51 -17.57
C ALA A 17 19.87 -3.65 -16.46
N GLY A 18 20.24 -4.20 -15.30
CA GLY A 18 19.36 -4.30 -14.14
C GLY A 18 18.92 -2.93 -13.61
N VAL A 19 19.86 -1.96 -13.51
CA VAL A 19 19.53 -0.59 -13.09
C VAL A 19 18.66 0.14 -14.11
N ALA A 20 18.95 -0.02 -15.41
CA ALA A 20 18.14 0.58 -16.47
C ALA A 20 16.69 0.05 -16.44
N ALA A 21 16.52 -1.26 -16.24
CA ALA A 21 15.20 -1.87 -16.10
C ALA A 21 14.43 -1.33 -14.87
N ALA A 22 15.12 -1.19 -13.72
CA ALA A 22 14.52 -0.62 -12.52
C ALA A 22 14.13 0.86 -12.71
N GLY A 23 14.98 1.65 -13.39
CA GLY A 23 14.68 3.03 -13.74
C GLY A 23 13.47 3.17 -14.66
N ALA A 24 13.35 2.31 -15.67
CA ALA A 24 12.19 2.29 -16.56
C ALA A 24 10.90 1.93 -15.83
N ALA A 25 10.93 0.93 -14.94
CA ALA A 25 9.81 0.59 -14.07
C ALA A 25 9.41 1.78 -13.19
N ALA A 26 10.38 2.55 -12.69
CA ALA A 26 10.10 3.70 -11.84
C ALA A 26 9.40 4.84 -12.57
N VAL A 27 9.85 5.17 -13.79
CA VAL A 27 9.20 6.18 -14.64
C VAL A 27 7.76 5.76 -14.95
N LEU A 28 7.54 4.48 -15.30
CA LEU A 28 6.20 3.96 -15.59
C LEU A 28 5.28 4.05 -14.36
N GLY A 29 5.83 3.76 -13.17
CA GLY A 29 5.11 3.82 -11.91
C GLY A 29 4.69 5.22 -11.49
N ILE A 30 5.57 6.21 -11.66
CA ILE A 30 5.27 7.63 -11.38
C ILE A 30 4.11 8.12 -12.27
N ALA A 31 4.03 7.65 -13.52
CA ALA A 31 2.96 8.04 -14.43
C ALA A 31 1.57 7.52 -14.02
N MET A 32 1.49 6.41 -13.26
CA MET A 32 0.22 5.84 -12.82
C MET A 32 -0.30 6.45 -11.51
N SER A 33 0.57 6.81 -10.57
CA SER A 33 0.16 7.40 -9.29
C SER A 33 1.34 8.02 -8.57
N GLN A 34 1.13 9.22 -8.00
CA GLN A 34 2.16 9.93 -7.22
C GLN A 34 2.61 9.16 -5.97
N LEU A 35 1.67 8.44 -5.33
CA LEU A 35 1.95 7.70 -4.10
C LEU A 35 2.80 6.45 -4.40
N LEU A 36 2.54 5.78 -5.53
CA LEU A 36 3.38 4.69 -6.01
C LEU A 36 4.73 5.20 -6.52
N GLY A 37 4.77 6.37 -7.14
CA GLY A 37 5.99 6.99 -7.68
C GLY A 37 7.11 7.12 -6.64
N GLY A 38 6.79 7.46 -5.39
CA GLY A 38 7.76 7.51 -4.29
C GLY A 38 8.43 6.15 -4.02
N PHE A 39 7.64 5.09 -3.95
CA PHE A 39 8.16 3.72 -3.74
C PHE A 39 9.10 3.30 -4.86
N PHE A 40 8.70 3.56 -6.11
CA PHE A 40 9.51 3.28 -7.28
C PHE A 40 10.85 4.03 -7.30
N PHE A 41 10.85 5.30 -6.91
CA PHE A 41 12.06 6.11 -6.85
C PHE A 41 13.05 5.58 -5.81
N THR A 42 12.56 5.20 -4.63
CA THR A 42 13.43 4.61 -3.59
C THR A 42 14.03 3.28 -4.05
N THR A 43 13.28 2.43 -4.77
CA THR A 43 13.81 1.17 -5.32
C THR A 43 14.85 1.42 -6.41
N ALA A 44 14.66 2.44 -7.25
CA ALA A 44 15.64 2.85 -8.25
C ALA A 44 16.97 3.31 -7.61
N ILE A 45 16.92 4.07 -6.52
CA ILE A 45 18.13 4.47 -5.77
C ILE A 45 18.85 3.25 -5.21
N VAL A 46 18.13 2.34 -4.56
CA VAL A 46 18.71 1.14 -3.96
C VAL A 46 19.35 0.26 -5.03
N THR A 47 18.70 0.10 -6.19
CA THR A 47 19.26 -0.67 -7.31
C THR A 47 20.48 -0.04 -7.97
N ALA A 48 20.68 1.27 -7.87
CA ALA A 48 21.89 1.95 -8.34
C ALA A 48 23.10 1.75 -7.41
N ALA A 49 22.89 1.37 -6.14
CA ALA A 49 23.97 1.21 -5.15
C ALA A 49 25.12 0.27 -5.57
N PRO A 50 24.89 -0.91 -6.21
CA PRO A 50 25.98 -1.75 -6.71
C PRO A 50 26.89 -1.02 -7.70
N LEU A 51 26.34 -0.15 -8.56
CA LEU A 51 27.13 0.56 -9.59
C LEU A 51 28.16 1.50 -8.98
N LEU A 52 27.90 2.02 -7.77
CA LEU A 52 28.83 2.88 -7.03
C LEU A 52 30.02 2.07 -6.47
N MET A 53 29.89 0.75 -6.31
CA MET A 53 30.93 -0.14 -5.77
C MET A 53 31.89 -0.68 -6.85
N ARG A 54 32.16 0.10 -7.89
CA ARG A 54 32.96 -0.30 -9.06
C ARG A 54 34.39 -0.76 -8.71
N GLY A 55 34.95 -0.29 -7.59
CA GLY A 55 36.32 -0.59 -7.17
C GLY A 55 36.53 -1.99 -6.58
N GLY A 56 35.48 -2.74 -6.26
CA GLY A 56 35.60 -4.02 -5.56
C GLY A 56 34.68 -5.10 -6.14
N PRO A 57 35.18 -6.06 -6.94
CA PRO A 57 34.33 -7.11 -7.53
C PRO A 57 33.59 -7.93 -6.46
N LYS A 58 34.26 -8.26 -5.35
CA LYS A 58 33.64 -8.97 -4.21
C LYS A 58 32.51 -8.18 -3.55
N ALA A 59 32.68 -6.87 -3.39
CA ALA A 59 31.66 -6.00 -2.81
C ALA A 59 30.46 -5.89 -3.76
N PHE A 60 30.72 -5.68 -5.05
CA PHE A 60 29.70 -5.62 -6.10
C PHE A 60 28.78 -6.86 -6.10
N ALA A 61 29.36 -8.07 -6.14
CA ALA A 61 28.55 -9.29 -6.18
C ALA A 61 27.72 -9.49 -4.91
N ARG A 62 28.26 -9.18 -3.72
CA ARG A 62 27.51 -9.26 -2.45
C ARG A 62 26.32 -8.29 -2.46
N THR A 63 26.54 -7.06 -2.91
CA THR A 63 25.52 -6.02 -2.97
C THR A 63 24.43 -6.37 -3.99
N CYS A 64 24.80 -6.86 -5.17
CA CYS A 64 23.84 -7.38 -6.16
C CYS A 64 23.00 -8.54 -5.62
N LEU A 65 23.61 -9.48 -4.88
CA LEU A 65 22.90 -10.62 -4.31
C LEU A 65 21.93 -10.19 -3.20
N LEU A 66 22.34 -9.27 -2.32
CA LEU A 66 21.48 -8.70 -1.28
C LEU A 66 20.30 -7.93 -1.87
N ILE A 67 20.56 -7.01 -2.82
CA ILE A 67 19.50 -6.20 -3.43
C ILE A 67 18.60 -7.05 -4.32
N GLY A 68 19.17 -7.96 -5.11
CA GLY A 68 18.41 -8.87 -5.96
C GLY A 68 17.48 -9.76 -5.15
N SER A 69 17.94 -10.34 -4.03
CA SER A 69 17.09 -11.13 -3.14
C SER A 69 16.00 -10.31 -2.45
N GLY A 70 16.34 -9.10 -1.96
CA GLY A 70 15.35 -8.16 -1.42
C GLY A 70 14.27 -7.79 -2.44
N LEU A 71 14.66 -7.53 -3.69
CA LEU A 71 13.72 -7.26 -4.77
C LEU A 71 12.86 -8.46 -5.16
N ILE A 72 13.40 -9.70 -5.10
CA ILE A 72 12.57 -10.90 -5.29
C ILE A 72 11.50 -10.95 -4.20
N ALA A 73 11.87 -10.81 -2.93
CA ALA A 73 10.91 -10.81 -1.84
C ALA A 73 9.86 -9.69 -2.03
N TRP A 74 10.31 -8.49 -2.42
CA TRP A 74 9.42 -7.37 -2.73
C TRP A 74 8.49 -7.65 -3.91
N SER A 75 8.98 -8.34 -4.94
CA SER A 75 8.17 -8.69 -6.11
C SER A 75 7.07 -9.70 -5.79
N VAL A 76 7.25 -10.56 -4.80
CA VAL A 76 6.20 -11.48 -4.33
C VAL A 76 5.08 -10.70 -3.64
N ILE A 77 5.42 -9.68 -2.83
CA ILE A 77 4.43 -8.78 -2.24
C ILE A 77 3.75 -7.95 -3.33
N GLY A 78 4.55 -7.41 -4.27
CA GLY A 78 4.07 -6.69 -5.44
C GLY A 78 3.09 -7.52 -6.27
N ALA A 79 3.35 -8.81 -6.46
CA ALA A 79 2.47 -9.72 -7.18
C ALA A 79 1.05 -9.79 -6.58
N LEU A 80 0.94 -9.74 -5.24
CA LEU A 80 -0.36 -9.76 -4.55
C LEU A 80 -1.20 -8.50 -4.85
N ILE A 81 -0.54 -7.37 -5.11
CA ILE A 81 -1.16 -6.09 -5.47
C ILE A 81 -1.12 -5.81 -6.99
N GLY A 82 -0.75 -6.80 -7.81
CA GLY A 82 -0.70 -6.70 -9.28
C GLY A 82 0.54 -6.00 -9.86
N MET A 83 1.58 -5.76 -9.06
CA MET A 83 2.82 -5.06 -9.44
C MET A 83 3.99 -6.04 -9.64
N PHE A 84 4.16 -6.51 -10.88
CA PHE A 84 5.22 -7.48 -11.24
C PHE A 84 6.52 -6.83 -11.77
N PHE A 85 6.61 -5.50 -11.77
CA PHE A 85 7.65 -4.76 -12.49
C PHE A 85 9.08 -4.96 -11.97
N PHE A 86 9.25 -5.41 -10.72
CA PHE A 86 10.57 -5.58 -10.10
C PHE A 86 11.20 -6.95 -10.34
N LEU A 87 10.40 -7.95 -10.74
CA LEU A 87 10.87 -9.32 -10.94
C LEU A 87 12.03 -9.40 -11.96
N PRO A 88 11.97 -8.72 -13.14
CA PRO A 88 13.07 -8.78 -14.11
C PRO A 88 14.37 -8.18 -13.56
N ALA A 89 14.29 -7.03 -12.87
CA ALA A 89 15.45 -6.37 -12.27
C ALA A 89 16.10 -7.24 -11.18
N ALA A 90 15.28 -7.90 -10.36
CA ALA A 90 15.73 -8.80 -9.32
C ALA A 90 16.51 -10.00 -9.90
N VAL A 91 15.96 -10.61 -10.95
CA VAL A 91 16.59 -11.74 -11.65
C VAL A 91 17.91 -11.31 -12.30
N LEU A 92 17.94 -10.15 -12.96
CA LEU A 92 19.17 -9.63 -13.59
C LEU A 92 20.28 -9.37 -12.57
N LEU A 93 19.94 -8.81 -11.40
CA LEU A 93 20.91 -8.58 -10.32
C LEU A 93 21.45 -9.88 -9.72
N LEU A 94 20.60 -10.90 -9.58
CA LEU A 94 21.05 -12.23 -9.15
C LEU A 94 21.98 -12.87 -10.18
N ILE A 95 21.62 -12.82 -11.47
CA ILE A 95 22.48 -13.33 -12.55
C ILE A 95 23.83 -12.60 -12.54
N ALA A 96 23.84 -11.28 -12.41
CA ALA A 96 25.05 -10.48 -12.36
C ALA A 96 26.01 -10.90 -11.22
N ALA A 97 25.48 -11.37 -10.09
CA ALA A 97 26.30 -11.88 -8.98
C ALA A 97 26.96 -13.23 -9.29
N PHE A 98 26.38 -14.06 -10.16
CA PHE A 98 26.85 -15.42 -10.46
C PHE A 98 27.62 -15.56 -11.77
N VAL A 99 27.58 -14.57 -12.66
CA VAL A 99 28.25 -14.60 -13.97
C VAL A 99 29.77 -14.73 -13.88
N ASP A 100 30.39 -14.29 -12.79
CA ASP A 100 31.85 -14.37 -12.63
C ASP A 100 32.28 -15.60 -11.80
N PRO A 101 32.98 -16.58 -12.41
CA PRO A 101 33.44 -17.77 -11.73
C PRO A 101 34.46 -17.47 -10.62
N GLN A 102 35.23 -16.37 -10.71
CA GLN A 102 36.21 -16.00 -9.68
C GLN A 102 35.57 -15.45 -8.41
N ASN A 103 34.30 -15.07 -8.48
CA ASN A 103 33.59 -14.40 -7.41
C ASN A 103 32.42 -15.23 -6.87
N ARG A 104 32.40 -16.54 -7.18
CA ARG A 104 31.38 -17.45 -6.66
C ARG A 104 31.39 -17.40 -5.14
N PRO A 105 30.31 -16.89 -4.50
CA PRO A 105 30.18 -17.03 -3.07
C PRO A 105 30.22 -18.52 -2.77
N GLY A 106 31.04 -18.94 -1.79
CA GLY A 106 31.17 -20.35 -1.45
C GLY A 106 29.79 -20.98 -1.28
N THR A 107 29.62 -22.24 -1.65
CA THR A 107 28.32 -22.95 -1.77
C THR A 107 27.36 -22.74 -0.59
N ARG A 108 27.88 -22.50 0.61
CA ARG A 108 27.11 -22.20 1.82
C ARG A 108 26.44 -20.81 1.80
N PHE A 109 27.07 -19.81 1.20
CA PHE A 109 26.53 -18.45 1.05
C PHE A 109 25.48 -18.34 -0.06
N SER A 110 25.59 -19.12 -1.13
CA SER A 110 24.61 -19.11 -2.24
C SER A 110 23.19 -19.45 -1.79
N VAL A 111 23.03 -20.29 -0.77
CA VAL A 111 21.72 -20.74 -0.30
C VAL A 111 21.26 -19.95 0.92
N ALA A 112 22.18 -19.65 1.86
CA ALA A 112 21.82 -18.96 3.10
C ALA A 112 21.52 -17.47 2.92
N ALA A 113 22.25 -16.78 2.02
CA ALA A 113 22.09 -15.35 1.83
C ALA A 113 20.70 -14.94 1.31
N PRO A 114 20.13 -15.58 0.26
CA PRO A 114 18.79 -15.21 -0.20
C PRO A 114 17.70 -15.55 0.82
N LEU A 115 17.84 -16.65 1.57
CA LEU A 115 16.89 -17.03 2.63
C LEU A 115 16.90 -16.04 3.81
N MET A 116 18.10 -15.66 4.29
CA MET A 116 18.21 -14.69 5.38
C MET A 116 17.77 -13.30 4.95
N ALA A 117 18.08 -12.88 3.72
CA ALA A 117 17.61 -11.61 3.18
C ALA A 117 16.08 -11.59 3.06
N ALA A 118 15.47 -12.66 2.52
CA ALA A 118 14.02 -12.79 2.45
C ALA A 118 13.36 -12.78 3.83
N ALA A 119 13.92 -13.49 4.81
CA ALA A 119 13.41 -13.51 6.18
C ALA A 119 13.51 -12.15 6.87
N SER A 120 14.64 -11.45 6.71
CA SER A 120 14.85 -10.11 7.28
C SER A 120 13.88 -9.10 6.68
N PHE A 121 13.69 -9.17 5.35
CA PHE A 121 12.77 -8.28 4.65
C PHE A 121 11.31 -8.58 5.02
N ALA A 122 10.94 -9.86 5.13
CA ALA A 122 9.62 -10.27 5.59
C ALA A 122 9.34 -9.72 7.00
N LEU A 123 10.30 -9.78 7.92
CA LEU A 123 10.14 -9.24 9.28
C LEU A 123 9.97 -7.71 9.32
N ILE A 124 10.68 -6.97 8.46
CA ILE A 124 10.57 -5.50 8.39
C ILE A 124 9.30 -5.06 7.65
N ALA A 125 8.92 -5.79 6.59
CA ALA A 125 7.76 -5.44 5.76
C ALA A 125 6.43 -5.89 6.37
N LEU A 126 6.38 -7.02 7.10
CA LEU A 126 5.15 -7.51 7.73
C LEU A 126 4.37 -6.43 8.50
N PRO A 127 4.97 -5.64 9.40
CA PRO A 127 4.24 -4.63 10.18
C PRO A 127 3.75 -3.45 9.33
N LEU A 128 4.34 -3.21 8.15
CA LEU A 128 3.87 -2.17 7.22
C LEU A 128 2.65 -2.63 6.40
N PHE A 129 2.53 -3.93 6.12
CA PHE A 129 1.44 -4.49 5.32
C PHE A 129 0.28 -5.04 6.16
N PHE A 130 0.59 -5.52 7.36
CA PHE A 130 -0.38 -5.98 8.34
C PHE A 130 -0.24 -5.06 9.56
N PRO A 131 -0.86 -3.86 9.54
CA PRO A 131 -0.96 -3.05 10.74
C PRO A 131 -1.50 -3.97 11.82
N SER A 132 -0.69 -4.18 12.86
CA SER A 132 -0.95 -5.18 13.88
C SER A 132 -2.39 -5.02 14.37
N ALA A 133 -3.18 -6.10 14.30
CA ALA A 133 -4.56 -6.15 14.77
C ALA A 133 -4.69 -5.96 16.30
N HIS A 134 -3.67 -5.41 16.96
CA HIS A 134 -3.60 -5.25 18.40
C HIS A 134 -4.29 -3.98 18.91
N ASP A 135 -4.71 -3.08 18.00
CA ASP A 135 -5.58 -1.94 18.30
C ASP A 135 -7.00 -2.15 17.74
N SER A 136 -7.51 -3.39 17.72
CA SER A 136 -8.84 -3.65 17.14
C SER A 136 -9.97 -3.05 17.99
N GLU A 137 -9.82 -2.93 19.32
CA GLU A 137 -10.79 -2.22 20.17
C GLU A 137 -10.71 -0.69 19.99
N ALA A 138 -9.53 -0.14 19.70
CA ALA A 138 -9.38 1.29 19.44
C ALA A 138 -9.84 1.69 18.03
N ASN A 139 -9.90 0.74 17.09
CA ASN A 139 -10.26 0.95 15.69
C ASN A 139 -11.67 0.48 15.33
N GLU A 140 -12.50 0.10 16.30
CA GLU A 140 -13.92 -0.08 16.02
C GLU A 140 -14.48 1.24 15.46
N PRO A 141 -15.09 1.20 14.25
CA PRO A 141 -15.67 2.39 13.67
C PRO A 141 -16.75 2.91 14.63
N PRO A 142 -16.83 4.22 14.85
CA PRO A 142 -17.84 4.77 15.74
C PRO A 142 -19.24 4.41 15.22
N PRO A 143 -20.25 4.36 16.12
CA PRO A 143 -21.61 4.11 15.71
C PRO A 143 -22.06 5.15 14.66
N TYR A 144 -22.92 4.72 13.76
CA TYR A 144 -23.42 5.55 12.66
C TYR A 144 -24.90 5.31 12.44
N PHE A 145 -25.59 6.29 11.87
CA PHE A 145 -26.93 6.09 11.35
C PHE A 145 -26.87 5.67 9.88
N SER A 146 -27.67 4.68 9.51
CA SER A 146 -27.90 4.29 8.13
C SER A 146 -29.33 4.63 7.77
N ALA A 147 -29.52 5.52 6.81
CA ALA A 147 -30.82 5.92 6.31
C ALA A 147 -31.02 5.45 4.87
N LYS A 148 -32.12 4.74 4.61
CA LYS A 148 -32.47 4.32 3.25
C LYS A 148 -33.07 5.49 2.49
N LEU A 149 -32.58 5.72 1.28
CA LEU A 149 -33.04 6.76 0.38
C LEU A 149 -33.91 6.15 -0.73
N ASP A 150 -35.18 6.53 -0.77
CA ASP A 150 -36.12 6.22 -1.84
C ASP A 150 -35.91 7.25 -2.96
N GLY A 151 -35.02 6.93 -3.90
CA GLY A 151 -34.79 7.81 -5.05
C GLY A 151 -34.12 7.08 -6.20
N GLU A 152 -34.67 7.27 -7.40
CA GLU A 152 -34.08 6.81 -8.65
C GLU A 152 -32.70 7.45 -8.89
N ASN A 153 -31.83 6.76 -9.60
CA ASN A 153 -30.38 6.96 -9.58
C ASN A 153 -29.95 8.27 -10.28
N ASP A 154 -30.06 9.41 -9.59
CA ASP A 154 -29.75 10.71 -10.19
C ASP A 154 -28.28 11.13 -9.98
N ARG A 155 -27.65 11.59 -11.06
CA ARG A 155 -26.21 11.94 -11.12
C ARG A 155 -25.87 13.25 -10.42
N ASP A 156 -26.87 14.07 -10.08
CA ASP A 156 -26.67 15.38 -9.43
C ASP A 156 -26.53 15.30 -7.89
N ARG A 157 -26.52 14.10 -7.31
CA ARG A 157 -26.48 13.88 -5.84
C ARG A 157 -25.27 14.43 -5.11
N SER A 158 -24.15 14.67 -5.80
CA SER A 158 -22.96 15.22 -5.14
C SER A 158 -23.20 16.57 -4.47
N GLN A 159 -24.01 17.45 -5.09
CA GLN A 159 -24.36 18.75 -4.51
C GLN A 159 -25.32 18.63 -3.32
N GLU A 160 -26.22 17.66 -3.34
CA GLU A 160 -27.16 17.42 -2.24
C GLU A 160 -26.44 16.90 -0.98
N VAL A 161 -25.41 16.06 -1.16
CA VAL A 161 -24.63 15.51 -0.05
C VAL A 161 -23.94 16.62 0.76
N ASP A 162 -23.38 17.63 0.10
CA ASP A 162 -22.78 18.77 0.79
C ASP A 162 -23.82 19.55 1.60
N GLY A 163 -25.03 19.72 1.06
CA GLY A 163 -26.15 20.33 1.79
C GLY A 163 -26.56 19.53 3.04
N TYR A 164 -26.63 18.20 2.94
CA TYR A 164 -26.92 17.35 4.10
C TYR A 164 -25.82 17.43 5.15
N LYS A 165 -24.56 17.49 4.74
CA LYS A 165 -23.43 17.63 5.65
C LYS A 165 -23.49 18.92 6.44
N GLU A 166 -23.77 20.04 5.80
CA GLU A 166 -23.93 21.33 6.49
C GLU A 166 -25.12 21.32 7.44
N ARG A 167 -26.23 20.68 7.06
CA ARG A 167 -27.46 20.61 7.87
C ARG A 167 -27.33 19.70 9.09
N LEU A 168 -26.61 18.58 8.99
CA LEU A 168 -26.47 17.59 10.07
C LEU A 168 -25.33 17.92 11.04
N ARG A 169 -24.38 18.77 10.63
CA ARG A 169 -23.22 19.16 11.47
C ARG A 169 -23.60 19.78 12.82
N PRO A 170 -24.61 20.66 12.95
CA PRO A 170 -25.05 21.20 14.25
C PRO A 170 -25.59 20.13 15.20
N PHE A 171 -26.01 18.99 14.67
CA PHE A 171 -26.48 17.83 15.44
C PHE A 171 -25.34 16.84 15.75
N GLY A 172 -24.09 17.23 15.49
CA GLY A 172 -22.88 16.48 15.84
C GLY A 172 -22.51 15.34 14.86
N ALA A 173 -23.06 15.35 13.64
CA ALA A 173 -22.57 14.48 12.57
C ALA A 173 -21.12 14.85 12.19
N THR A 174 -20.23 13.85 12.15
CA THR A 174 -18.81 14.04 11.78
C THR A 174 -18.52 13.63 10.35
N GLN A 175 -19.28 12.67 9.83
CA GLN A 175 -19.11 12.10 8.50
C GLN A 175 -20.50 11.87 7.90
N VAL A 176 -20.70 12.31 6.67
CA VAL A 176 -21.95 12.12 5.93
C VAL A 176 -21.56 11.63 4.55
N GLU A 177 -21.95 10.40 4.23
CA GLU A 177 -21.61 9.73 2.98
C GLU A 177 -22.85 9.09 2.38
N VAL A 178 -22.95 9.09 1.05
CA VAL A 178 -24.01 8.39 0.33
C VAL A 178 -23.35 7.29 -0.50
N GLY A 179 -23.84 6.07 -0.33
CA GLY A 179 -23.33 4.90 -1.04
C GLY A 179 -24.45 3.96 -1.45
N GLU A 180 -24.21 3.16 -2.48
CA GLU A 180 -25.10 2.09 -2.89
C GLU A 180 -24.64 0.77 -2.26
N TYR A 181 -25.53 0.15 -1.48
CA TYR A 181 -25.26 -1.11 -0.80
C TYR A 181 -26.40 -2.09 -1.07
N ALA A 182 -26.06 -3.23 -1.71
CA ALA A 182 -27.01 -4.26 -2.12
C ALA A 182 -28.15 -3.73 -3.02
N GLY A 183 -27.84 -2.77 -3.90
CA GLY A 183 -28.82 -2.16 -4.81
C GLY A 183 -29.73 -1.12 -4.15
N GLU A 184 -29.50 -0.79 -2.88
CA GLU A 184 -30.22 0.26 -2.16
C GLU A 184 -29.30 1.45 -1.91
N LEU A 185 -29.79 2.65 -2.15
CA LEU A 185 -29.08 3.86 -1.81
C LEU A 185 -29.21 4.13 -0.31
N LYS A 186 -28.07 4.31 0.36
CA LYS A 186 -28.01 4.56 1.80
C LYS A 186 -27.20 5.80 2.11
N LEU A 187 -27.72 6.61 3.00
CA LEU A 187 -27.04 7.72 3.65
C LEU A 187 -26.43 7.21 4.96
N HIS A 188 -25.11 7.25 5.05
CA HIS A 188 -24.34 6.92 6.25
C HIS A 188 -23.95 8.19 6.98
N VAL A 189 -24.37 8.31 8.24
CA VAL A 189 -24.09 9.47 9.09
C VAL A 189 -23.29 9.01 10.31
N GLY A 190 -21.98 9.25 10.29
CA GLY A 190 -21.07 8.95 11.39
C GLY A 190 -21.18 9.95 12.53
N MET A 191 -21.01 9.46 13.76
CA MET A 191 -21.00 10.23 14.99
C MET A 191 -19.62 10.13 15.68
N PRO A 192 -19.25 11.09 16.55
CA PRO A 192 -18.06 10.95 17.39
C PRO A 192 -18.26 9.83 18.42
N LYS A 193 -17.14 9.21 18.87
CA LYS A 193 -17.17 8.15 19.89
C LYS A 193 -17.86 8.55 21.19
N HIS A 194 -17.68 9.81 21.61
CA HIS A 194 -18.34 10.39 22.78
C HIS A 194 -19.48 11.30 22.34
N PHE A 195 -20.57 10.68 21.88
CA PHE A 195 -21.78 11.41 21.55
C PHE A 195 -22.68 11.52 22.79
N PRO A 196 -23.25 12.69 23.10
CA PRO A 196 -24.12 12.85 24.27
C PRO A 196 -25.32 11.90 24.15
N GLU A 197 -25.39 10.94 25.07
CA GLU A 197 -26.41 9.88 25.05
C GLU A 197 -27.83 10.44 25.26
N GLU A 198 -27.95 11.48 26.09
CA GLU A 198 -29.23 12.09 26.40
C GLU A 198 -29.64 13.10 25.32
N GLY A 199 -30.65 12.73 24.52
CA GLY A 199 -31.36 13.61 23.58
C GLY A 199 -30.63 13.90 22.25
N GLY A 200 -29.30 13.90 22.22
CA GLY A 200 -28.54 14.16 20.99
C GLY A 200 -28.83 13.14 19.90
N ARG A 201 -28.93 11.85 20.28
CA ARG A 201 -29.16 10.74 19.32
C ARG A 201 -30.54 10.80 18.69
N GLU A 202 -31.56 11.08 19.49
CA GLU A 202 -32.92 11.23 19.02
C GLU A 202 -33.09 12.47 18.15
N ALA A 203 -32.45 13.58 18.52
CA ALA A 203 -32.44 14.80 17.72
C ALA A 203 -31.79 14.58 16.34
N LEU A 204 -30.64 13.89 16.29
CA LEU A 204 -29.98 13.56 15.04
C LEU A 204 -30.82 12.58 14.20
N LYS A 205 -31.38 11.51 14.80
CA LYS A 205 -32.29 10.58 14.11
C LYS A 205 -33.49 11.32 13.51
N ALA A 206 -34.12 12.21 14.28
CA ALA A 206 -35.26 13.00 13.85
C ALA A 206 -34.90 13.96 12.69
N GLU A 207 -33.72 14.56 12.70
CA GLU A 207 -33.28 15.43 11.61
C GLU A 207 -32.95 14.65 10.34
N ILE A 208 -32.34 13.47 10.45
CA ILE A 208 -32.11 12.58 9.31
C ILE A 208 -33.44 12.15 8.69
N SER A 209 -34.45 11.82 9.51
CA SER A 209 -35.79 11.46 9.01
C SER A 209 -36.53 12.60 8.30
N ARG A 210 -36.10 13.86 8.46
CA ARG A 210 -36.67 15.02 7.75
C ARG A 210 -36.01 15.27 6.40
N ILE A 211 -34.98 14.52 6.04
CA ILE A 211 -34.32 14.65 4.73
C ILE A 211 -35.26 14.07 3.65
N PRO A 212 -35.55 14.81 2.57
CA PRO A 212 -36.37 14.31 1.48
C PRO A 212 -35.82 12.99 0.92
N GLY A 213 -36.71 12.02 0.71
CA GLY A 213 -36.34 10.69 0.21
C GLY A 213 -35.89 9.71 1.29
N VAL A 214 -35.69 10.11 2.56
CA VAL A 214 -35.39 9.15 3.63
C VAL A 214 -36.65 8.39 4.02
N SER A 215 -36.63 7.05 3.86
CA SER A 215 -37.78 6.18 4.17
C SER A 215 -37.63 5.39 5.46
N ALA A 216 -36.40 5.08 5.86
CA ALA A 216 -36.09 4.40 7.10
C ALA A 216 -34.75 4.89 7.65
N VAL A 217 -34.63 5.04 8.98
CA VAL A 217 -33.40 5.42 9.65
C VAL A 217 -33.10 4.41 10.76
N ARG A 218 -31.96 3.74 10.65
CA ARG A 218 -31.48 2.73 11.61
C ARG A 218 -30.20 3.19 12.29
N PHE A 219 -30.05 2.84 13.55
CA PHE A 219 -28.80 3.06 14.27
C PHE A 219 -27.95 1.79 14.16
N CYS A 220 -26.74 1.91 13.64
CA CYS A 220 -25.84 0.78 13.44
C CYS A 220 -24.58 0.95 14.30
N THR A 221 -24.24 -0.11 15.02
CA THR A 221 -22.91 -0.34 15.58
C THR A 221 -22.10 -1.19 14.59
N PHE A 222 -20.84 -1.49 14.94
CA PHE A 222 -20.03 -2.42 14.15
C PHE A 222 -20.63 -3.83 14.08
N HIS A 223 -21.46 -4.22 15.06
CA HIS A 223 -21.98 -5.57 15.19
C HIS A 223 -23.49 -5.71 14.92
N THR A 224 -24.26 -4.65 15.13
CA THR A 224 -25.73 -4.70 15.11
C THR A 224 -26.31 -3.46 14.47
N CYS A 225 -27.51 -3.58 13.90
CA CYS A 225 -28.31 -2.44 13.46
C CYS A 225 -29.69 -2.55 14.10
N ASP A 226 -30.06 -1.56 14.89
CA ASP A 226 -31.34 -1.46 15.58
C ASP A 226 -32.28 -0.51 14.82
N ASP A 227 -33.57 -0.88 14.74
CA ASP A 227 -34.64 -0.10 14.09
C ASP A 227 -35.08 1.11 14.96
#